data_AF-A0A8J2NJU0-F1
#
_entry.id   AF-A0A8J2NJU0-F1
#
_cell.length_a   1.000
_cell.length_b   1.000
_cell.length_c   1.000
_cell.angle_alpha   90.00
_cell.angle_beta   90.00
_cell.angle_gamma   90.00
#
_symmetry.space_group_name_H-M   'P 1'
#
loop_
_entity.id
_entity.type
_entity.pdbx_description
1 polymer ?
#
loop_
_entity_poly.entity_id
_entity_poly.type
_entity_poly.pdbx_seq_one_letter_code
_entity_poly.pdbx_strand_id
1 'polypeptide(L)'
;MGATPLPSDFDNWGIPSETWFQDMSPMGLYQRKWKISSLDVLANPKCKGFVTQGGAMSFQQSVFHGVPVVVVPGFGDQPVVARSVVHHGIGIYLELSDITLETFSGAIRQILENKKYSKAMKEASS
;
A
#
# COMPACT_ATOMS: atom_id res chain seq x y z
N MET A 1 31.41 -14.50 10.36
CA MET A 1 30.90 -14.00 9.07
C MET A 1 30.03 -12.80 9.37
N GLY A 2 30.61 -11.60 9.30
CA GLY A 2 29.96 -10.36 9.74
C GLY A 2 28.98 -9.89 8.68
N ALA A 3 27.76 -9.55 9.09
CA ALA A 3 26.82 -8.83 8.23
C ALA A 3 27.46 -7.50 7.84
N THR A 4 27.57 -7.24 6.54
CA THR A 4 27.94 -5.93 6.01
C THR A 4 26.92 -4.91 6.54
N PRO A 5 27.33 -3.81 7.18
CA PRO A 5 26.38 -2.81 7.66
C PRO A 5 25.64 -2.23 6.47
N LEU A 6 24.32 -2.00 6.62
CA LEU A 6 23.59 -1.20 5.65
C LEU A 6 24.24 0.20 5.58
N PRO A 7 24.44 0.79 4.39
CA PRO A 7 25.00 2.13 4.27
C PRO A 7 24.17 3.11 5.10
N SER A 8 24.86 3.92 5.91
CA SER A 8 24.27 4.87 6.87
C SER A 8 23.52 6.03 6.23
N ASP A 9 23.55 6.16 4.90
CA ASP A 9 23.21 7.40 4.23
C ASP A 9 22.04 7.18 3.27
N PHE A 10 20.83 7.40 3.78
CA PHE A 10 19.60 7.47 2.98
C PHE A 10 19.70 8.50 1.83
N ASP A 11 20.54 9.52 1.97
CA ASP A 11 20.71 10.61 1.00
C ASP A 11 21.40 10.17 -0.31
N ASN A 12 22.24 9.13 -0.29
CA ASN A 12 23.02 8.69 -1.45
C ASN A 12 22.20 7.93 -2.52
N TRP A 13 20.94 7.61 -2.23
CA TRP A 13 20.04 6.95 -3.19
C TRP A 13 19.36 7.96 -4.14
N GLY A 14 19.67 9.26 -3.99
CA GLY A 14 19.04 10.32 -4.78
C GLY A 14 17.55 10.42 -4.52
N ILE A 15 17.13 10.09 -3.30
CA ILE A 15 15.75 10.15 -2.82
C ILE A 15 15.66 11.42 -1.96
N PRO A 16 15.23 12.57 -2.51
CA PRO A 16 15.06 13.76 -1.69
C PRO A 16 13.90 13.52 -0.72
N SER A 17 14.18 13.53 0.58
CA SER A 17 13.16 13.66 1.60
C SER A 17 12.44 15.01 1.40
N GLU A 18 11.11 15.01 1.56
CA GLU A 18 10.22 16.19 1.56
C GLU A 18 9.69 16.79 0.24
N THR A 19 10.25 16.51 -0.94
CA THR A 19 9.86 17.24 -2.18
C THR A 19 8.80 16.59 -3.08
N TRP A 20 8.38 15.33 -2.82
CA TRP A 20 7.52 14.58 -3.76
C TRP A 20 6.12 15.15 -3.98
N PHE A 21 5.61 15.93 -3.03
CA PHE A 21 4.25 16.48 -3.10
C PHE A 21 4.20 17.85 -3.78
N GLN A 22 5.34 18.46 -4.10
CA GLN A 22 5.38 19.77 -4.76
C GLN A 22 5.13 19.68 -6.29
N ASP A 23 5.34 18.50 -6.89
CA ASP A 23 5.13 18.22 -8.33
C ASP A 23 3.76 17.56 -8.61
N MET A 24 2.78 17.68 -7.70
CA MET A 24 1.44 17.13 -7.95
C MET A 24 0.79 17.84 -9.14
N SER A 25 0.29 17.06 -10.10
CA SER A 25 -0.56 17.59 -11.16
C SER A 25 -1.76 18.35 -10.55
N PRO A 26 -2.43 19.25 -11.29
CA PRO A 26 -3.60 19.97 -10.76
C PRO A 26 -4.72 19.07 -10.22
N MET A 27 -4.74 17.79 -10.62
CA MET A 27 -5.67 16.77 -10.15
C MET A 27 -5.16 15.94 -8.95
N GLY A 28 -3.98 16.26 -8.42
CA GLY A 28 -3.36 15.51 -7.34
C GLY A 28 -2.82 14.13 -7.73
N LEU A 29 -2.71 13.84 -9.03
CA LEU A 29 -2.12 12.60 -9.54
C LEU A 29 -0.60 12.74 -9.68
N TYR A 30 0.14 11.75 -9.18
CA TYR A 30 1.59 11.63 -9.34
C TYR A 30 1.93 10.25 -9.92
N GLN A 31 2.63 10.24 -11.05
CA GLN A 31 3.04 9.01 -11.75
C GLN A 31 4.56 9.05 -12.00
N ARG A 32 5.27 7.98 -11.65
CA ARG A 32 6.69 7.80 -11.97
C ARG A 32 6.96 6.36 -12.39
N LYS A 33 8.04 6.19 -13.16
CA LYS A 33 8.36 4.92 -13.81
C LYS A 33 8.95 3.86 -12.86
N TRP A 34 9.82 4.23 -11.91
CA TRP A 34 10.59 3.24 -11.13
C TRP A 34 11.05 3.65 -9.71
N LYS A 35 10.96 4.92 -9.31
CA LYS A 35 11.62 5.45 -8.10
C LYS A 35 10.67 5.82 -6.95
N ILE A 36 9.55 5.13 -6.79
CA ILE A 36 8.65 5.39 -5.65
C ILE A 36 8.80 4.23 -4.68
N SER A 37 9.38 4.51 -3.51
CA SER A 37 9.43 3.58 -2.39
C SER A 37 8.02 3.44 -1.82
N SER A 38 7.47 2.23 -1.82
CA SER A 38 6.18 1.96 -1.18
C SER A 38 6.25 2.24 0.33
N LEU A 39 7.41 2.01 0.96
CA LEU A 39 7.63 2.30 2.38
C LEU A 39 7.42 3.79 2.67
N ASP A 40 8.02 4.67 1.86
CA ASP A 40 7.95 6.11 2.11
C ASP A 40 6.55 6.67 1.85
N VAL A 41 5.84 6.14 0.85
CA VAL A 41 4.44 6.51 0.59
C VAL A 41 3.54 6.07 1.73
N LEU A 42 3.72 4.84 2.24
CA LEU A 42 2.92 4.30 3.34
C LEU A 42 3.23 4.99 4.68
N ALA A 43 4.48 5.43 4.89
CA ALA A 43 4.86 6.23 6.05
C ALA A 43 4.22 7.62 6.07
N ASN A 44 3.68 8.09 4.94
CA ASN A 44 3.06 9.40 4.87
C ASN A 44 1.72 9.43 5.64
N PRO A 45 1.49 10.36 6.57
CA PRO A 45 0.25 10.44 7.35
C PRO A 45 -1.01 10.74 6.49
N LYS A 46 -0.83 11.24 5.27
CA LYS A 46 -1.91 11.46 4.29
C LYS A 46 -2.24 10.20 3.48
N CYS A 47 -1.41 9.15 3.53
CA CYS A 47 -1.75 7.87 2.92
C CYS A 47 -2.89 7.23 3.71
N LYS A 48 -4.03 7.00 3.06
CA LYS A 48 -5.24 6.44 3.70
C LYS A 48 -5.65 5.08 3.15
N GLY A 49 -5.07 4.66 2.04
CA GLY A 49 -5.38 3.41 1.38
C GLY A 49 -4.29 3.03 0.40
N PHE A 50 -4.10 1.73 0.23
CA PHE A 50 -3.07 1.18 -0.65
C PHE A 50 -3.64 0.08 -1.53
N VAL A 51 -3.31 0.11 -2.83
CA VAL A 51 -3.73 -0.92 -3.80
C VAL A 51 -2.49 -1.70 -4.21
N THR A 52 -2.54 -3.03 -4.12
CA THR A 52 -1.39 -3.90 -4.40
C THR A 52 -1.82 -5.22 -5.02
N GLN A 53 -0.90 -5.88 -5.74
CA GLN A 53 -1.12 -7.26 -6.17
C GLN A 53 -1.08 -8.27 -5.01
N GLY A 54 -0.69 -7.85 -3.79
CA GLY A 54 -0.65 -8.74 -2.63
C GLY A 54 0.67 -9.50 -2.48
N GLY A 55 1.79 -8.93 -2.93
CA GLY A 55 3.10 -9.45 -2.56
C GLY A 55 3.33 -9.33 -1.04
N ALA A 56 3.89 -10.36 -0.41
CA ALA A 56 4.03 -10.45 1.04
C ALA A 56 4.70 -9.22 1.67
N MET A 57 5.79 -8.73 1.06
CA MET A 57 6.52 -7.55 1.56
C MET A 57 5.65 -6.28 1.53
N SER A 58 4.95 -6.02 0.43
CA SER A 58 4.06 -4.85 0.32
C SER A 58 2.91 -4.92 1.31
N PHE A 59 2.37 -6.13 1.54
CA PHE A 59 1.35 -6.34 2.56
C PHE A 59 1.87 -6.05 3.97
N GLN A 60 3.04 -6.58 4.33
CA GLN A 60 3.68 -6.33 5.63
C GLN A 60 3.95 -4.84 5.87
N GLN A 61 4.43 -4.11 4.85
CA GLN A 61 4.62 -2.66 4.95
C GLN A 61 3.29 -1.93 5.21
N SER A 62 2.21 -2.35 4.54
CA SER A 62 0.90 -1.73 4.75
C SER A 62 0.35 -1.97 6.15
N VAL A 63 0.52 -3.19 6.67
CA VAL A 63 0.16 -3.53 8.06
C VAL A 63 1.01 -2.73 9.03
N PHE A 64 2.33 -2.69 8.85
CA PHE A 64 3.25 -1.94 9.71
C PHE A 64 2.88 -0.45 9.81
N HIS A 65 2.44 0.16 8.71
CA HIS A 65 2.02 1.56 8.68
C HIS A 65 0.54 1.79 8.99
N GLY A 66 -0.23 0.74 9.28
CA GLY A 66 -1.64 0.85 9.62
C GLY A 66 -2.53 1.34 8.46
N VAL A 67 -2.15 1.07 7.21
CA VAL A 67 -2.85 1.54 6.01
C VAL A 67 -3.71 0.41 5.41
N PRO A 68 -5.05 0.54 5.34
CA PRO A 68 -5.94 -0.44 4.71
C PRO A 68 -5.62 -0.71 3.25
N VAL A 69 -5.92 -1.93 2.78
CA VAL A 69 -5.51 -2.39 1.45
C VAL A 69 -6.65 -2.84 0.54
N VAL A 70 -6.50 -2.62 -0.76
CA VAL A 70 -7.21 -3.39 -1.81
C VAL A 70 -6.18 -4.31 -2.47
N VAL A 71 -6.46 -5.60 -2.50
CA VAL A 71 -5.59 -6.61 -3.10
C VAL A 71 -6.18 -7.12 -4.40
N VAL A 72 -5.39 -7.04 -5.48
CA VAL A 72 -5.70 -7.57 -6.81
C VAL A 72 -4.68 -8.65 -7.16
N PRO A 73 -4.85 -9.89 -6.65
CA PRO A 73 -3.87 -10.94 -6.86
C PRO A 73 -3.82 -11.36 -8.33
N GLY A 74 -2.60 -11.54 -8.83
CA GLY A 74 -2.31 -12.11 -10.14
C GLY A 74 -2.01 -13.61 -10.06
N PHE A 75 -0.89 -13.99 -9.43
CA PHE A 75 -0.44 -15.39 -9.39
C PHE A 75 0.42 -15.71 -8.17
N GLY A 76 0.65 -17.00 -7.92
CA GLY A 76 1.56 -17.48 -6.87
C GLY A 76 0.95 -17.42 -5.47
N ASP A 77 1.66 -16.78 -4.54
CA ASP A 77 1.30 -16.63 -3.13
C ASP A 77 0.28 -15.49 -2.87
N GLN A 78 0.09 -14.61 -3.85
CA GLN A 78 -0.78 -13.44 -3.77
C GLN A 78 -2.24 -13.74 -3.32
N PRO A 79 -2.90 -14.82 -3.79
CA PRO A 79 -4.25 -15.17 -3.31
C PRO A 79 -4.31 -15.55 -1.83
N VAL A 80 -3.21 -16.02 -1.24
CA VAL A 80 -3.12 -16.31 0.20
C VAL A 80 -3.14 -15.00 0.98
N VAL A 81 -2.38 -14.01 0.54
CA VAL A 81 -2.39 -12.66 1.12
C VAL A 81 -3.77 -12.02 0.98
N ALA A 82 -4.40 -12.11 -0.19
CA ALA A 82 -5.75 -11.59 -0.40
C ALA A 82 -6.78 -12.20 0.57
N ARG A 83 -6.73 -13.52 0.78
CA ARG A 83 -7.59 -14.19 1.77
C ARG A 83 -7.31 -13.74 3.20
N SER A 84 -6.04 -13.56 3.57
CA SER A 84 -5.67 -13.03 4.89
C SER A 84 -6.22 -11.63 5.12
N VAL A 85 -6.12 -10.75 4.11
CA VAL A 85 -6.66 -9.39 4.16
C VAL A 85 -8.15 -9.37 4.44
N VAL A 86 -8.92 -10.22 3.74
CA VAL A 86 -10.37 -10.32 3.95
C VAL A 86 -10.68 -10.93 5.32
N HIS A 87 -9.96 -11.99 5.71
CA HIS A 87 -10.16 -12.69 6.98
C HIS A 87 -10.00 -11.76 8.19
N HIS A 88 -8.97 -10.91 8.19
CA HIS A 88 -8.71 -9.95 9.26
C HIS A 88 -9.55 -8.66 9.13
N GLY A 89 -10.32 -8.50 8.06
CA GLY A 89 -11.13 -7.30 7.83
C GLY A 89 -10.31 -6.03 7.61
N ILE A 90 -9.05 -6.16 7.20
CA ILE A 90 -8.08 -5.06 7.03
C ILE A 90 -8.05 -4.51 5.60
N GLY A 91 -8.90 -5.03 4.73
CA GLY A 91 -8.98 -4.59 3.34
C GLY A 91 -9.99 -5.38 2.52
N ILE A 92 -9.91 -5.18 1.20
CA ILE A 92 -10.80 -5.78 0.20
C ILE A 92 -9.97 -6.60 -0.78
N TYR A 93 -10.51 -7.74 -1.18
CA TYR A 93 -10.03 -8.51 -2.31
C TYR A 93 -10.85 -8.15 -3.56
N LEU A 94 -10.17 -7.89 -4.68
CA LEU A 94 -10.76 -7.81 -6.01
C LEU A 94 -10.15 -8.89 -6.90
N GLU A 95 -11.01 -9.74 -7.47
CA GLU A 95 -10.62 -10.69 -8.50
C GLU A 95 -10.23 -9.94 -9.78
N LEU A 96 -9.14 -10.35 -10.43
CA LEU A 96 -8.61 -9.65 -11.61
C LEU A 96 -9.61 -9.65 -12.78
N SER A 97 -10.41 -10.71 -12.94
CA SER A 97 -11.45 -10.80 -13.98
C SER A 97 -12.65 -9.88 -13.74
N ASP A 98 -12.85 -9.44 -12.49
CA ASP A 98 -14.03 -8.69 -12.08
C ASP A 98 -13.76 -7.18 -11.99
N ILE A 99 -12.56 -6.75 -12.41
CA ILE A 99 -12.18 -5.33 -12.41
C ILE A 99 -12.92 -4.59 -13.51
N THR A 100 -13.80 -3.70 -13.07
CA THR A 100 -14.44 -2.66 -13.85
C THR A 100 -14.20 -1.33 -13.16
N LEU A 101 -14.54 -0.22 -13.82
CA LEU A 101 -14.49 1.10 -13.18
C LEU A 101 -15.32 1.14 -11.89
N GLU A 102 -16.48 0.49 -11.90
CA GLU A 102 -17.40 0.47 -10.76
C GLU A 102 -16.84 -0.36 -9.60
N THR A 103 -16.39 -1.59 -9.85
CA THR A 103 -15.88 -2.47 -8.79
C THR A 103 -14.59 -1.90 -8.18
N PHE A 104 -13.70 -1.36 -9.01
CA PHE A 104 -12.45 -0.77 -8.56
C PHE A 104 -12.66 0.52 -7.75
N SER A 105 -13.45 1.47 -8.28
CA SER A 105 -13.74 2.71 -7.57
C SER A 105 -14.55 2.47 -6.29
N GLY A 106 -15.47 1.51 -6.32
CA GLY A 106 -16.24 1.06 -5.15
C GLY A 106 -15.34 0.49 -4.05
N ALA A 107 -14.37 -0.36 -4.39
CA ALA A 107 -13.43 -0.92 -3.42
C ALA A 107 -12.56 0.17 -2.77
N ILE A 108 -12.04 1.11 -3.57
CA ILE A 108 -11.26 2.25 -3.06
C ILE A 108 -12.11 3.09 -2.10
N ARG A 109 -13.33 3.47 -2.48
CA ARG A 109 -14.22 4.23 -1.60
C ARG A 109 -14.49 3.49 -0.30
N GLN A 110 -14.74 2.19 -0.38
CA GLN A 110 -14.98 1.38 0.82
C GLN A 110 -13.80 1.42 1.79
N ILE A 111 -12.56 1.22 1.34
CA ILE A 111 -11.41 1.23 2.27
C ILE A 111 -11.11 2.62 2.83
N LEU A 112 -11.47 3.69 2.11
CA LEU A 112 -11.25 5.08 2.54
C LEU A 112 -12.36 5.61 3.46
N GLU A 113 -13.61 5.24 3.22
CA GLU A 113 -14.78 5.81 3.90
C GLU A 113 -15.30 4.91 5.03
N ASN A 114 -15.17 3.58 4.90
CA ASN A 114 -15.64 2.66 5.92
C ASN A 114 -14.60 2.46 7.02
N LYS A 115 -14.86 3.07 8.18
CA LYS A 115 -13.99 3.02 9.36
C LYS A 115 -13.68 1.61 9.87
N LYS A 116 -14.44 0.58 9.48
CA LYS A 116 -14.15 -0.80 9.88
C LYS A 116 -12.75 -1.24 9.43
N TYR A 117 -12.33 -0.87 8.21
CA TYR A 117 -11.05 -1.29 7.66
C TYR A 117 -9.88 -0.57 8.33
N SER A 118 -9.99 0.74 8.54
CA SER A 118 -8.95 1.51 9.23
C SER A 118 -8.86 1.15 10.72
N LYS A 119 -9.97 0.83 11.38
CA LYS A 119 -9.96 0.34 12.76
C LYS A 119 -9.28 -1.03 12.86
N ALA A 120 -9.71 -2.00 12.05
CA ALA A 120 -9.11 -3.34 12.04
C ALA A 120 -7.63 -3.29 11.68
N MET A 121 -7.26 -2.44 10.72
CA MET A 121 -5.86 -2.28 10.32
C MET A 121 -5.00 -1.68 11.45
N LYS A 122 -5.54 -0.71 12.19
CA LYS A 122 -4.86 -0.15 13.37
C LYS A 122 -4.67 -1.19 14.48
N GLU A 123 -5.63 -2.09 14.67
CA GLU A 123 -5.52 -3.20 15.62
C GLU A 123 -4.46 -4.22 15.15
N ALA A 124 -4.40 -4.51 13.85
CA ALA A 124 -3.41 -5.42 13.26
C ALA A 124 -1.99 -4.85 13.21
N SER A 125 -1.83 -3.52 13.25
CA SER A 125 -0.54 -2.83 13.23
C SER A 125 0.08 -2.61 14.61
N SER A 126 -0.64 -2.95 15.68
CA SER A 126 -0.28 -2.66 17.08
C SER A 126 0.54 -3.78 17.72
#